data_AF-A0A7S0KZD7-F1
#
_entry.id   AF-A0A7S0KZD7-F1
#
_cell.length_a   1.000
_cell.length_b   1.000
_cell.length_c   1.000
_cell.angle_alpha   90.00
_cell.angle_beta   90.00
_cell.angle_gamma   90.00
#
_symmetry.space_group_name_H-M   'P 1'
#
loop_
_entity.id
_entity.type
_entity.pdbx_description
1 polymer ?
#
loop_
_entity_poly.entity_id
_entity_poly.type
_entity_poly.pdbx_seq_one_letter_code
_entity_poly.pdbx_strand_id
1 'polypeptide(L)'
;RGDAAPFNANASLMRMEKVYDEMAKADAKAMQNNSSENYQGDDKVMSEYIIAARAPTVKDAKAASDWVPVAQMAMVRPYAVARASEAVSSDDNIKAVVSQYCREIGQSAMLGAPVFKSIPRNAIEYSVESTESFYKHVYDVVIEGKNEDANNDQVMTKAEARKVLELDANDVDANDVSAIKRSYRKLSMKLHPDRFVGVERTEEEIKASSDQFAQVKLAYETMSSGVRSADGKGMSWYESLGGRERTEFYGPIPLMARDLSKTIMDRHQVQSAIVGLDPELVHSFVARNQAVKA
;
A
#
# COMPACT_ATOMS: atom_id res chain seq x y z
N ARG A 1 15.38 -41.87 -3.69
CA ARG A 1 15.41 -40.40 -3.49
C ARG A 1 15.37 -40.19 -2.00
N GLY A 2 16.46 -39.71 -1.38
CA GLY A 2 16.47 -39.51 0.06
C GLY A 2 15.43 -38.45 0.44
N ASP A 3 14.58 -38.77 1.41
CA ASP A 3 13.60 -37.84 1.97
C ASP A 3 14.35 -36.70 2.67
N ALA A 4 14.64 -35.65 1.91
CA ALA A 4 15.03 -34.39 2.49
C ALA A 4 13.91 -33.94 3.44
N ALA A 5 14.27 -33.59 4.68
CA ALA A 5 13.32 -33.10 5.66
C ALA A 5 12.47 -31.97 5.05
N PRO A 6 11.16 -31.92 5.36
CA PRO A 6 10.28 -30.89 4.81
C PRO A 6 10.80 -29.51 5.18
N PHE A 7 10.72 -28.58 4.21
CA PHE A 7 11.18 -27.22 4.41
C PHE A 7 10.45 -26.55 5.58
N ASN A 8 11.21 -26.13 6.59
CA ASN A 8 10.68 -25.43 7.76
C ASN A 8 10.76 -23.92 7.55
N ALA A 9 9.65 -23.31 7.15
CA ALA A 9 9.55 -21.87 6.88
C ALA A 9 9.78 -21.02 8.13
N ASN A 10 9.31 -21.47 9.31
CA ASN A 10 9.50 -20.74 10.57
C ASN A 10 10.98 -20.67 10.95
N ALA A 11 11.70 -21.79 10.87
CA ALA A 11 13.14 -21.81 11.11
C ALA A 11 13.91 -21.00 10.05
N SER A 12 13.40 -20.93 8.82
CA SER A 12 13.98 -20.07 7.78
C SER A 12 13.80 -18.59 8.12
N LEU A 13 12.60 -18.18 8.53
CA LEU A 13 12.28 -16.81 8.92
C LEU A 13 13.18 -16.32 10.06
N MET A 14 13.34 -17.11 11.13
CA MET A 14 14.26 -16.78 12.25
C MET A 14 15.74 -16.64 11.80
N ARG A 15 16.15 -17.35 10.75
CA ARG A 15 17.50 -17.14 10.17
C ARG A 15 17.56 -15.87 9.36
N MET A 16 16.51 -15.55 8.62
CA MET A 16 16.44 -14.33 7.83
C MET A 16 16.43 -13.08 8.71
N GLU A 17 15.85 -13.11 9.90
CA GLU A 17 15.98 -12.02 10.89
C GLU A 17 17.44 -11.68 11.21
N LYS A 18 18.28 -12.70 11.42
CA LYS A 18 19.71 -12.48 11.67
C LYS A 18 20.42 -11.89 10.46
N VAL A 19 20.12 -12.40 9.26
CA VAL A 19 20.69 -11.88 8.01
C VAL A 19 20.27 -10.42 7.79
N TYR A 20 19.01 -10.11 8.10
CA TYR A 20 18.47 -8.76 8.04
C TYR A 20 19.26 -7.81 8.95
N ASP A 21 19.42 -8.17 10.22
CA ASP A 21 20.17 -7.37 11.19
C ASP A 21 21.62 -7.14 10.76
N GLU A 22 22.27 -8.16 10.19
CA GLU A 22 23.62 -8.05 9.65
C GLU A 22 23.69 -7.10 8.45
N MET A 23 22.73 -7.19 7.53
CA MET A 23 22.61 -6.29 6.37
C MET A 23 22.39 -4.84 6.82
N ALA A 24 21.45 -4.60 7.73
CA ALA A 24 21.15 -3.27 8.25
C ALA A 24 22.36 -2.64 8.98
N LYS A 25 23.08 -3.43 9.78
CA LYS A 25 24.32 -2.97 10.44
C LYS A 25 25.42 -2.64 9.44
N ALA A 26 25.56 -3.44 8.39
CA ALA A 26 26.55 -3.19 7.34
C ALA A 26 26.23 -1.91 6.56
N ASP A 27 24.96 -1.70 6.22
CA ASP A 27 24.47 -0.49 5.55
C ASP A 27 24.68 0.77 6.40
N ALA A 28 24.27 0.74 7.67
CA ALA A 28 24.47 1.86 8.61
C ALA A 28 25.97 2.22 8.76
N LYS A 29 26.85 1.22 8.78
CA LYS A 29 28.30 1.44 8.81
C LYS A 29 28.83 2.02 7.49
N ALA A 30 28.29 1.61 6.35
CA ALA A 30 28.66 2.16 5.05
C ALA A 30 28.26 3.64 4.95
N MET A 31 27.05 3.99 5.40
CA MET A 31 26.53 5.36 5.43
C MET A 31 27.36 6.30 6.32
N GLN A 32 27.97 5.81 7.40
CA GLN A 32 28.85 6.61 8.26
C GLN A 32 30.22 6.89 7.64
N ASN A 33 30.70 6.02 6.75
CA ASN A 33 32.04 6.12 6.16
C ASN A 33 32.05 6.84 4.81
N ASN A 34 30.92 6.91 4.12
CA ASN A 34 30.80 7.57 2.82
C ASN A 34 30.23 8.99 2.97
N SER A 35 31.00 10.01 2.58
CA SER A 35 30.41 11.33 2.30
C SER A 35 29.50 11.20 1.09
N SER A 36 28.26 11.67 1.21
CA SER A 36 27.06 11.41 0.39
C SER A 36 27.12 11.66 -1.13
N GLU A 37 28.29 11.93 -1.72
CA GLU A 37 28.43 12.41 -3.10
C GLU A 37 29.16 11.46 -4.08
N ASN A 38 29.65 10.28 -3.65
CA ASN A 38 30.48 9.42 -4.51
C ASN A 38 30.03 7.95 -4.58
N TYR A 39 28.75 7.67 -4.84
CA TYR A 39 28.33 6.30 -5.18
C TYR A 39 28.88 5.88 -6.56
N GLN A 40 29.79 4.91 -6.59
CA GLN A 40 30.33 4.29 -7.80
C GLN A 40 29.49 3.08 -8.22
N GLY A 41 29.65 2.62 -9.47
CA GLY A 41 28.80 1.57 -10.07
C GLY A 41 28.78 0.23 -9.31
N ASP A 42 29.86 -0.11 -8.61
CA ASP A 42 30.00 -1.33 -7.82
C ASP A 42 29.57 -1.17 -6.35
N ASP A 43 29.26 0.07 -5.91
CA ASP A 43 28.80 0.31 -4.56
C ASP A 43 27.46 -0.39 -4.35
N LYS A 44 27.31 -1.01 -3.18
CA LYS A 44 26.07 -1.69 -2.83
C LYS A 44 25.16 -0.74 -2.08
N VAL A 45 23.89 -0.76 -2.45
CA VAL A 45 22.84 -0.04 -1.73
C VAL A 45 21.86 -1.03 -1.14
N MET A 46 21.45 -0.76 0.10
CA MET A 46 20.31 -1.43 0.71
C MET A 46 19.03 -0.65 0.40
N SER A 47 17.96 -1.37 0.10
CA SER A 47 16.61 -0.83 -0.03
C SER A 47 15.66 -1.71 0.75
N GLU A 48 14.68 -1.10 1.41
CA GLU A 48 13.72 -1.78 2.26
C GLU A 48 12.31 -1.65 1.71
N TYR A 49 11.56 -2.75 1.74
CA TYR A 49 10.22 -2.82 1.20
C TYR A 49 9.26 -3.51 2.16
N ILE A 50 8.00 -3.14 2.09
CA ILE A 50 6.90 -3.83 2.77
C ILE A 50 6.19 -4.74 1.78
N ILE A 51 5.99 -5.99 2.19
CA ILE A 51 5.25 -7.00 1.43
C ILE A 51 3.88 -7.17 2.08
N ALA A 52 2.84 -7.06 1.26
CA ALA A 52 1.48 -7.38 1.68
C ALA A 52 0.96 -8.64 0.96
N ALA A 53 0.04 -9.33 1.61
CA ALA A 53 -0.60 -10.54 1.11
C ALA A 53 -2.12 -10.38 1.05
N ARG A 54 -2.75 -11.00 0.05
CA ARG A 54 -4.21 -11.13 -0.04
C ARG A 54 -4.61 -12.46 -0.68
N ALA A 55 -5.88 -12.81 -0.57
CA ALA A 55 -6.49 -14.01 -1.14
C ALA A 55 -7.90 -13.64 -1.65
N PRO A 56 -7.99 -12.88 -2.76
CA PRO A 56 -9.24 -12.27 -3.19
C PRO A 56 -10.25 -13.30 -3.72
N THR A 57 -9.77 -14.48 -4.11
CA THR A 57 -10.58 -15.56 -4.69
C THR A 57 -11.22 -16.47 -3.63
N VAL A 58 -10.85 -16.33 -2.35
CA VAL A 58 -11.36 -17.17 -1.26
C VAL A 58 -12.52 -16.47 -0.56
N LYS A 59 -13.75 -16.86 -0.91
CA LYS A 59 -15.00 -16.21 -0.46
C LYS A 59 -15.13 -16.11 1.07
N ASP A 60 -14.69 -17.14 1.79
CA ASP A 60 -14.82 -17.20 3.25
C ASP A 60 -13.71 -16.43 3.99
N ALA A 61 -12.69 -15.96 3.28
CA ALA A 61 -11.56 -15.23 3.84
C ALA A 61 -11.71 -13.71 3.69
N LYS A 62 -12.83 -13.13 4.13
CA LYS A 62 -13.12 -11.68 4.03
C LYS A 62 -12.00 -10.79 4.61
N ALA A 63 -11.34 -11.26 5.66
CA ALA A 63 -10.21 -10.60 6.30
C ALA A 63 -8.97 -10.52 5.38
N ALA A 64 -8.79 -11.51 4.50
CA ALA A 64 -7.69 -11.60 3.54
C ALA A 64 -8.10 -11.17 2.13
N SER A 65 -9.32 -10.66 1.90
CA SER A 65 -9.74 -10.22 0.57
C SER A 65 -9.10 -8.89 0.13
N ASP A 66 -8.55 -8.13 1.08
CA ASP A 66 -7.71 -6.95 0.83
C ASP A 66 -6.24 -7.28 1.08
N TRP A 67 -5.34 -6.37 0.69
CA TRP A 67 -3.93 -6.47 1.07
C TRP A 67 -3.76 -6.29 2.58
N VAL A 68 -2.97 -7.17 3.17
CA VAL A 68 -2.56 -7.13 4.57
C VAL A 68 -1.04 -7.06 4.59
N PRO A 69 -0.41 -6.02 5.16
CA PRO A 69 1.04 -5.96 5.28
C PRO A 69 1.49 -7.08 6.23
N VAL A 70 2.46 -7.90 5.81
CA VAL A 70 2.83 -9.13 6.54
C VAL A 70 4.31 -9.31 6.74
N ALA A 71 5.16 -8.69 5.92
CA ALA A 71 6.60 -8.87 6.01
C ALA A 71 7.34 -7.62 5.55
N GLN A 72 8.57 -7.46 6.03
CA GLN A 72 9.53 -6.47 5.55
C GLN A 72 10.68 -7.19 4.87
N MET A 73 11.15 -6.61 3.77
CA MET A 73 12.20 -7.14 2.91
C MET A 73 13.36 -6.16 2.86
N ALA A 74 14.54 -6.60 3.26
CA ALA A 74 15.79 -5.93 2.94
C ALA A 74 16.34 -6.49 1.64
N MET A 75 16.77 -5.63 0.72
CA MET A 75 17.43 -6.02 -0.51
C MET A 75 18.71 -5.20 -0.70
N VAL A 76 19.84 -5.88 -0.80
CA VAL A 76 21.14 -5.28 -1.12
C VAL A 76 21.54 -5.67 -2.53
N ARG A 77 21.91 -4.68 -3.33
CA ARG A 77 22.29 -4.85 -4.73
C ARG A 77 23.25 -3.75 -5.19
N PRO A 78 24.00 -3.96 -6.29
CA PRO A 78 24.83 -2.90 -6.86
C PRO A 78 23.99 -1.66 -7.22
N TYR A 79 24.53 -0.47 -7.00
CA TYR A 79 23.87 0.81 -7.24
C TYR A 79 23.45 0.97 -8.71
N ALA A 80 24.28 0.50 -9.64
CA ALA A 80 23.95 0.50 -11.07
C ALA A 80 22.69 -0.33 -11.37
N VAL A 81 22.49 -1.46 -10.68
CA VAL A 81 21.30 -2.31 -10.83
C VAL A 81 20.08 -1.65 -10.18
N ALA A 82 20.24 -1.03 -9.02
CA ALA A 82 19.16 -0.30 -8.35
C ALA A 82 18.67 0.88 -9.21
N ARG A 83 19.59 1.68 -9.76
CA ARG A 83 19.28 2.85 -10.58
C ARG A 83 18.69 2.52 -11.95
N ALA A 84 19.02 1.35 -12.51
CA ALA A 84 18.43 0.90 -13.76
C ALA A 84 16.93 0.56 -13.63
N SER A 85 16.41 0.41 -12.41
CA SER A 85 15.00 0.14 -12.14
C SER A 85 14.26 1.47 -11.99
N GLU A 86 13.45 1.84 -12.99
CA GLU A 86 12.69 3.10 -12.99
C GLU A 86 11.52 3.08 -11.99
N ALA A 87 10.93 1.90 -11.72
CA ALA A 87 9.81 1.73 -10.82
C ALA A 87 9.85 0.36 -10.13
N VAL A 88 9.23 0.27 -8.96
CA VAL A 88 9.05 -1.00 -8.22
C VAL A 88 8.37 -2.07 -9.08
N SER A 89 7.44 -1.66 -9.96
CA SER A 89 6.67 -2.55 -10.85
C SER A 89 7.49 -3.19 -11.98
N SER A 90 8.56 -2.54 -12.44
CA SER A 90 9.44 -3.03 -13.50
C SER A 90 10.66 -3.77 -12.98
N ASP A 91 10.86 -3.83 -11.67
CA ASP A 91 12.05 -4.41 -11.04
C ASP A 91 11.96 -5.94 -10.89
N ASP A 92 12.62 -6.65 -11.81
CA ASP A 92 12.64 -8.11 -11.81
C ASP A 92 13.38 -8.70 -10.59
N ASN A 93 14.24 -7.93 -9.93
CA ASN A 93 14.91 -8.41 -8.70
C ASN A 93 13.89 -8.52 -7.56
N ILE A 94 12.97 -7.56 -7.44
CA ILE A 94 11.92 -7.60 -6.42
C ILE A 94 11.03 -8.82 -6.64
N LYS A 95 10.60 -9.07 -7.89
CA LYS A 95 9.80 -10.25 -8.24
C LYS A 95 10.55 -11.55 -7.93
N ALA A 96 11.84 -11.60 -8.23
CA ALA A 96 12.70 -12.73 -7.93
C ALA A 96 12.80 -12.99 -6.42
N VAL A 97 13.07 -11.96 -5.61
CA VAL A 97 13.18 -12.09 -4.16
C VAL A 97 11.85 -12.54 -3.54
N VAL A 98 10.72 -11.93 -3.91
CA VAL A 98 9.39 -12.33 -3.42
C VAL A 98 9.08 -13.77 -3.79
N SER A 99 9.44 -14.20 -5.00
CA SER A 99 9.26 -15.59 -5.44
C SER A 99 10.16 -16.57 -4.70
N GLN A 100 11.41 -16.17 -4.42
CA GLN A 100 12.38 -16.96 -3.69
C GLN A 100 11.93 -17.25 -2.26
N TYR A 101 11.33 -16.25 -1.59
CA TYR A 101 10.94 -16.30 -0.18
C TYR A 101 9.43 -16.36 0.07
N CYS A 102 8.62 -16.68 -0.94
CA CYS A 102 7.16 -16.76 -0.81
C CYS A 102 6.69 -17.69 0.32
N ARG A 103 7.48 -18.72 0.68
CA ARG A 103 7.17 -19.64 1.78
C ARG A 103 7.33 -18.96 3.15
N GLU A 104 8.39 -18.19 3.33
CA GLU A 104 8.65 -17.36 4.51
C GLU A 104 7.63 -16.24 4.63
N ILE A 105 7.34 -15.54 3.54
CA ILE A 105 6.31 -14.48 3.49
C ILE A 105 4.94 -15.07 3.87
N GLY A 106 4.59 -16.23 3.30
CA GLY A 106 3.35 -16.94 3.65
C GLY A 106 3.31 -17.37 5.11
N GLN A 107 4.43 -17.80 5.68
CA GLN A 107 4.52 -18.11 7.11
C GLN A 107 4.30 -16.86 7.96
N SER A 108 4.89 -15.73 7.58
CA SER A 108 4.67 -14.45 8.27
C SER A 108 3.21 -14.01 8.24
N ALA A 109 2.56 -14.15 7.07
CA ALA A 109 1.13 -13.87 6.93
C ALA A 109 0.28 -14.72 7.88
N MET A 110 0.61 -16.00 8.07
CA MET A 110 -0.09 -16.89 9.01
C MET A 110 0.11 -16.52 10.48
N LEU A 111 1.26 -15.91 10.82
CA LEU A 111 1.55 -15.44 12.18
C LEU A 111 0.80 -14.15 12.49
N GLY A 112 0.84 -13.16 11.59
CA GLY A 112 0.17 -11.86 11.78
C GLY A 112 -1.34 -11.90 11.55
N ALA A 113 -1.83 -12.73 10.62
CA ALA A 113 -3.23 -12.85 10.29
C ALA A 113 -3.64 -14.33 10.14
N PRO A 114 -4.10 -14.98 11.24
CA PRO A 114 -4.35 -16.43 11.27
C PRO A 114 -5.32 -16.97 10.20
N VAL A 115 -6.14 -16.11 9.59
CA VAL A 115 -6.99 -16.46 8.43
C VAL A 115 -6.18 -17.09 7.29
N PHE A 116 -4.91 -16.71 7.08
CA PHE A 116 -4.08 -17.28 6.02
C PHE A 116 -3.72 -18.75 6.26
N LYS A 117 -3.91 -19.30 7.47
CA LYS A 117 -3.62 -20.72 7.76
C LYS A 117 -4.54 -21.68 7.00
N SER A 118 -5.78 -21.27 6.72
CA SER A 118 -6.75 -22.08 5.98
C SER A 118 -6.74 -21.83 4.47
N ILE A 119 -5.92 -20.89 3.99
CA ILE A 119 -5.90 -20.47 2.59
C ILE A 119 -4.88 -21.31 1.82
N PRO A 120 -5.27 -21.92 0.68
CA PRO A 120 -4.32 -22.59 -0.21
C PRO A 120 -3.21 -21.62 -0.64
N ARG A 121 -1.95 -22.04 -0.54
CA ARG A 121 -0.79 -21.16 -0.80
C ARG A 121 -0.79 -20.57 -2.22
N ASN A 122 -1.32 -21.31 -3.20
CA ASN A 122 -1.45 -20.86 -4.58
C ASN A 122 -2.58 -19.85 -4.81
N ALA A 123 -3.44 -19.62 -3.82
CA ALA A 123 -4.48 -18.60 -3.83
C ALA A 123 -4.04 -17.29 -3.14
N ILE A 124 -2.83 -17.27 -2.57
CA ILE A 124 -2.26 -16.07 -1.94
C ILE A 124 -1.52 -15.27 -3.01
N GLU A 125 -1.91 -14.01 -3.15
CA GLU A 125 -1.22 -13.00 -3.95
C GLU A 125 -0.34 -12.14 -3.05
N TYR A 126 0.74 -11.60 -3.62
CA TYR A 126 1.68 -10.72 -2.92
C TYR A 126 1.78 -9.37 -3.63
N SER A 127 2.00 -8.31 -2.87
CA SER A 127 2.32 -6.97 -3.36
C SER A 127 3.52 -6.44 -2.61
N VAL A 128 4.09 -5.34 -3.10
CA VAL A 128 5.27 -4.70 -2.53
C VAL A 128 5.16 -3.19 -2.68
N GLU A 129 5.73 -2.47 -1.74
CA GLU A 129 5.96 -1.02 -1.80
C GLU A 129 7.22 -0.68 -1.01
N SER A 130 7.81 0.50 -1.20
CA SER A 130 8.92 0.92 -0.34
C SER A 130 8.47 1.13 1.09
N THR A 131 9.41 0.96 2.01
CA THR A 131 9.17 1.19 3.43
C THR A 131 8.74 2.63 3.71
N GLU A 132 9.32 3.61 3.01
CA GLU A 132 8.92 5.02 3.11
C GLU A 132 7.46 5.23 2.69
N SER A 133 7.05 4.67 1.55
CA SER A 133 5.67 4.76 1.06
C SER A 133 4.67 4.14 2.04
N PHE A 134 5.02 2.97 2.61
CA PHE A 134 4.20 2.32 3.63
C PHE A 134 4.07 3.18 4.89
N TYR A 135 5.17 3.71 5.43
CA TYR A 135 5.11 4.48 6.67
C TYR A 135 4.22 5.72 6.49
N LYS A 136 4.50 6.52 5.45
CA LYS A 136 3.78 7.75 5.14
C LYS A 136 2.28 7.54 4.92
N HIS A 137 1.90 6.52 4.15
CA HIS A 137 0.51 6.40 3.66
C HIS A 137 -0.31 5.32 4.38
N VAL A 138 0.34 4.37 5.04
CA VAL A 138 -0.31 3.23 5.68
C VAL A 138 -0.03 3.20 7.16
N TYR A 139 1.20 3.31 7.64
CA TYR A 139 1.46 3.20 9.09
C TYR A 139 0.98 4.44 9.85
N ASP A 140 1.37 5.64 9.43
CA ASP A 140 1.04 6.86 10.17
C ASP A 140 -0.47 7.12 10.16
N VAL A 141 -1.09 7.02 8.98
CA VAL A 141 -2.55 7.22 8.77
C VAL A 141 -3.38 6.06 9.35
N VAL A 142 -2.99 4.84 9.01
CA VAL A 142 -3.53 3.53 9.41
C VAL A 142 -3.52 3.25 10.89
N ILE A 143 -2.26 3.12 11.34
CA ILE A 143 -1.85 2.38 12.51
C ILE A 143 -1.75 3.33 13.68
N GLU A 144 -1.04 4.44 13.50
CA GLU A 144 -0.89 5.48 14.52
C GLU A 144 -2.06 6.47 14.55
N GLY A 145 -2.82 6.60 13.46
CA GLY A 145 -3.90 7.59 13.34
C GLY A 145 -3.39 9.03 13.25
N LYS A 146 -2.10 9.21 12.92
CA LYS A 146 -1.48 10.49 12.57
C LYS A 146 -1.87 10.81 11.14
N ASN A 147 -3.03 11.43 10.96
CA ASN A 147 -3.28 12.17 9.73
C ASN A 147 -2.37 13.39 9.76
N GLU A 148 -1.34 13.45 8.90
CA GLU A 148 -0.60 14.70 8.65
C GLU A 148 -1.54 15.81 8.15
N ASP A 149 -2.67 15.42 7.53
CA ASP A 149 -3.75 16.33 7.18
C ASP A 149 -4.49 16.93 8.40
N ALA A 150 -4.23 16.50 9.64
CA ALA A 150 -4.81 17.17 10.81
C ALA A 150 -4.35 18.65 10.94
N ASN A 151 -3.26 19.04 10.28
CA ASN A 151 -2.83 20.44 10.15
C ASN A 151 -3.30 21.11 8.83
N ASN A 152 -3.94 20.38 7.93
CA ASN A 152 -4.74 20.96 6.85
C ASN A 152 -6.14 21.21 7.42
N ASP A 153 -6.57 22.49 7.48
CA ASP A 153 -7.97 22.89 7.78
C ASP A 153 -9.02 22.33 6.77
N GLN A 154 -8.63 21.34 5.95
CA GLN A 154 -9.39 20.72 4.87
C GLN A 154 -9.55 19.20 5.05
N VAL A 155 -9.56 18.67 6.27
CA VAL A 155 -10.00 17.28 6.50
C VAL A 155 -11.50 17.23 6.73
N MET A 156 -12.20 16.54 5.83
CA MET A 156 -13.64 16.29 5.95
C MET A 156 -13.87 14.80 6.20
N THR A 157 -14.66 14.46 7.21
CA THR A 157 -15.08 13.06 7.46
C THR A 157 -16.05 12.59 6.38
N LYS A 158 -16.17 11.27 6.14
CA LYS A 158 -17.18 10.74 5.20
C LYS A 158 -18.62 11.13 5.58
N ALA A 159 -18.91 11.27 6.86
CA ALA A 159 -20.22 11.72 7.33
C ALA A 159 -20.50 13.19 6.95
N GLU A 160 -19.50 14.07 7.08
CA GLU A 160 -19.59 15.47 6.64
C GLU A 160 -19.63 15.57 5.12
N ALA A 161 -18.83 14.77 4.42
CA ALA A 161 -18.79 14.74 2.97
C ALA A 161 -20.12 14.29 2.35
N ARG A 162 -20.84 13.34 2.97
CA ARG A 162 -22.22 13.00 2.58
C ARG A 162 -23.16 14.19 2.71
N LYS A 163 -23.08 14.93 3.81
CA LYS A 163 -23.90 16.14 4.01
C LYS A 163 -23.61 17.21 2.95
N VAL A 164 -22.33 17.46 2.67
CA VAL A 164 -21.90 18.44 1.66
C VAL A 164 -22.32 18.02 0.25
N LEU A 165 -22.25 16.73 -0.07
CA LEU A 165 -22.74 16.20 -1.33
C LEU A 165 -24.27 15.97 -1.36
N GLU A 166 -25.02 16.41 -0.36
CA GLU A 166 -26.48 16.20 -0.27
C GLU A 166 -26.88 14.71 -0.46
N LEU A 167 -26.01 13.78 -0.04
CA LEU A 167 -26.27 12.33 -0.08
C LEU A 167 -26.97 11.92 1.21
N ASP A 168 -28.15 11.32 1.09
CA ASP A 168 -28.92 10.88 2.25
C ASP A 168 -28.21 9.71 2.92
N ALA A 169 -27.87 9.85 4.21
CA ALA A 169 -27.12 8.85 4.95
C ALA A 169 -27.90 7.53 5.16
N ASN A 170 -29.22 7.55 4.98
CA ASN A 170 -30.09 6.38 5.06
C ASN A 170 -30.33 5.70 3.71
N ASP A 171 -29.82 6.27 2.62
CA ASP A 171 -29.95 5.70 1.29
C ASP A 171 -28.90 4.59 1.09
N VAL A 172 -29.33 3.46 0.54
CA VAL A 172 -28.47 2.31 0.24
C VAL A 172 -27.41 2.71 -0.80
N ASP A 173 -27.71 3.73 -1.61
CA ASP A 173 -26.86 4.26 -2.66
C ASP A 173 -25.95 5.42 -2.19
N ALA A 174 -25.94 5.77 -0.89
CA ALA A 174 -25.14 6.89 -0.37
C ALA A 174 -23.62 6.71 -0.52
N ASN A 175 -23.17 5.47 -0.73
CA ASN A 175 -21.78 5.14 -1.04
C ASN A 175 -21.60 4.66 -2.50
N ASP A 176 -22.64 4.74 -3.35
CA ASP A 176 -22.54 4.39 -4.76
C ASP A 176 -21.75 5.45 -5.54
N VAL A 177 -20.81 4.99 -6.37
CA VAL A 177 -19.95 5.84 -7.21
C VAL A 177 -20.79 6.70 -8.16
N SER A 178 -21.87 6.14 -8.71
CA SER A 178 -22.70 6.87 -9.67
C SER A 178 -23.52 7.95 -8.97
N ALA A 179 -24.02 7.70 -7.76
CA ALA A 179 -24.67 8.69 -6.92
C ALA A 179 -23.70 9.82 -6.51
N ILE A 180 -22.50 9.48 -6.02
CA ILE A 180 -21.45 10.44 -5.64
C ILE A 180 -21.07 11.33 -6.83
N LYS A 181 -20.80 10.74 -8.00
CA LYS A 181 -20.46 11.49 -9.24
C LYS A 181 -21.61 12.38 -9.72
N ARG A 182 -22.85 11.89 -9.64
CA ARG A 182 -24.04 12.65 -10.05
C ARG A 182 -24.22 13.88 -9.16
N SER A 183 -24.11 13.70 -7.84
CA SER A 183 -24.27 14.81 -6.92
C SER A 183 -23.13 15.83 -7.04
N TYR A 184 -21.88 15.35 -7.14
CA TYR A 184 -20.74 16.22 -7.41
C TYR A 184 -20.93 17.04 -8.69
N ARG A 185 -21.29 16.44 -9.82
CA ARG A 185 -21.54 17.17 -11.07
C ARG A 185 -22.64 18.23 -10.92
N LYS A 186 -23.74 17.89 -10.24
CA LYS A 186 -24.85 18.82 -9.97
C LYS A 186 -24.38 20.03 -9.16
N LEU A 187 -23.66 19.79 -8.06
CA LEU A 187 -23.19 20.83 -7.16
C LEU A 187 -22.05 21.65 -7.76
N SER A 188 -21.10 21.02 -8.45
CA SER A 188 -20.06 21.71 -9.21
C SER A 188 -20.66 22.62 -10.26
N MET A 189 -21.64 22.16 -11.06
CA MET A 189 -22.32 23.02 -12.04
C MET A 189 -23.09 24.17 -11.37
N LYS A 190 -23.59 24.00 -10.14
CA LYS A 190 -24.31 25.04 -9.42
C LYS A 190 -23.36 26.12 -8.88
N LEU A 191 -22.20 25.71 -8.39
CA LEU A 191 -21.28 26.53 -7.58
C LEU A 191 -19.99 26.94 -8.32
N HIS A 192 -19.80 26.53 -9.58
CA HIS A 192 -18.57 26.81 -10.33
C HIS A 192 -18.31 28.31 -10.48
N PRO A 193 -17.09 28.80 -10.21
CA PRO A 193 -16.75 30.22 -10.32
C PRO A 193 -17.04 30.81 -11.71
N ASP A 194 -16.82 30.04 -12.78
CA ASP A 194 -17.10 30.48 -14.17
C ASP A 194 -18.57 30.84 -14.44
N ARG A 195 -19.55 30.36 -13.65
CA ARG A 195 -20.95 30.76 -13.82
C ARG A 195 -21.24 32.18 -13.34
N PHE A 196 -20.35 32.77 -12.58
CA PHE A 196 -20.52 34.10 -12.00
C PHE A 196 -19.71 35.17 -12.73
N VAL A 197 -18.99 34.78 -13.79
CA VAL A 197 -18.28 35.72 -14.67
C VAL A 197 -19.32 36.56 -15.43
N GLY A 198 -19.36 37.87 -15.16
CA GLY A 198 -20.27 38.82 -15.83
C GLY A 198 -21.65 39.02 -15.17
N VAL A 199 -21.85 38.51 -13.95
CA VAL A 199 -23.07 38.76 -13.15
C VAL A 199 -22.72 39.75 -12.03
N GLU A 200 -23.52 40.79 -11.81
CA GLU A 200 -23.33 41.70 -10.67
C GLU A 200 -23.64 40.96 -9.36
N ARG A 201 -22.58 40.61 -8.64
CA ARG A 201 -22.60 40.04 -7.28
C ARG A 201 -21.56 40.73 -6.43
N THR A 202 -21.80 40.77 -5.11
CA THR A 202 -20.82 41.34 -4.19
C THR A 202 -19.60 40.41 -4.08
N GLU A 203 -18.43 40.97 -3.73
CA GLU A 203 -17.20 40.19 -3.54
C GLU A 203 -17.37 39.06 -2.51
N GLU A 204 -18.23 39.27 -1.52
CA GLU A 204 -18.58 38.32 -0.47
C GLU A 204 -19.32 37.09 -1.02
N GLU A 205 -20.22 37.29 -1.99
CA GLU A 205 -20.98 36.19 -2.61
C GLU A 205 -20.11 35.33 -3.54
N ILE A 206 -19.15 35.95 -4.24
CA ILE A 206 -18.18 35.25 -5.09
C ILE A 206 -17.23 34.42 -4.23
N LYS A 207 -16.75 34.97 -3.12
CA LYS A 207 -15.91 34.27 -2.16
C LYS A 207 -16.65 33.09 -1.53
N ALA A 208 -17.87 33.31 -1.03
CA ALA A 208 -18.69 32.25 -0.44
C ALA A 208 -18.97 31.10 -1.43
N SER A 209 -19.23 31.40 -2.71
CA SER A 209 -19.45 30.36 -3.71
C SER A 209 -18.16 29.60 -4.06
N SER A 210 -17.02 30.26 -4.06
CA SER A 210 -15.70 29.63 -4.28
C SER A 210 -15.34 28.70 -3.12
N ASP A 211 -15.60 29.14 -1.87
CA ASP A 211 -15.39 28.34 -0.67
C ASP A 211 -16.31 27.11 -0.65
N GLN A 212 -17.58 27.28 -1.03
CA GLN A 212 -18.53 26.16 -1.18
C GLN A 212 -18.12 25.20 -2.30
N PHE A 213 -17.60 25.70 -3.42
CA PHE A 213 -17.11 24.85 -4.50
C PHE A 213 -15.88 24.04 -4.06
N ALA A 214 -14.95 24.66 -3.31
CA ALA A 214 -13.82 23.96 -2.71
C ALA A 214 -14.29 22.86 -1.74
N GLN A 215 -15.29 23.14 -0.89
CA GLN A 215 -15.89 22.14 0.00
C GLN A 215 -16.54 20.98 -0.77
N VAL A 216 -17.24 21.25 -1.87
CA VAL A 216 -17.85 20.20 -2.72
C VAL A 216 -16.79 19.34 -3.39
N LYS A 217 -15.69 19.95 -3.84
CA LYS A 217 -14.54 19.22 -4.42
C LYS A 217 -13.89 18.32 -3.38
N LEU A 218 -13.63 18.86 -2.18
CA LEU A 218 -13.08 18.11 -1.05
C LEU A 218 -14.01 16.96 -0.65
N ALA A 219 -15.32 17.21 -0.56
CA ALA A 219 -16.31 16.19 -0.23
C ALA A 219 -16.36 15.07 -1.29
N TYR A 220 -16.24 15.41 -2.58
CA TYR A 220 -16.13 14.42 -3.64
C TYR A 220 -14.84 13.62 -3.55
N GLU A 221 -13.70 14.23 -3.25
CA GLU A 221 -12.43 13.53 -3.06
C GLU A 221 -12.48 12.60 -1.84
N THR A 222 -13.01 13.06 -0.71
CA THR A 222 -13.24 12.27 0.51
C THR A 222 -14.22 11.13 0.29
N MET A 223 -15.30 11.35 -0.47
CA MET A 223 -16.26 10.29 -0.80
C MET A 223 -15.77 9.39 -1.92
N SER A 224 -14.84 9.83 -2.76
CA SER A 224 -14.23 8.98 -3.78
C SER A 224 -13.03 8.20 -3.22
N SER A 225 -12.47 8.61 -2.08
CA SER A 225 -11.40 7.89 -1.41
C SER A 225 -11.93 6.60 -0.78
N GLY A 226 -11.35 5.47 -1.22
CA GLY A 226 -11.77 4.14 -0.80
C GLY A 226 -13.17 3.70 -1.25
N VAL A 227 -13.82 4.40 -2.19
CA VAL A 227 -15.08 3.92 -2.79
C VAL A 227 -14.79 2.98 -3.97
N ARG A 228 -15.28 1.76 -3.81
CA ARG A 228 -15.18 0.65 -4.75
C ARG A 228 -16.07 0.93 -5.98
N SER A 229 -15.58 0.65 -7.18
CA SER A 229 -16.47 0.54 -8.36
C SER A 229 -17.49 -0.57 -8.09
N ALA A 230 -18.77 -0.27 -8.34
CA ALA A 230 -19.91 -1.18 -8.13
C ALA A 230 -19.81 -2.49 -8.93
N ASP A 231 -18.88 -2.59 -9.87
CA ASP A 231 -18.67 -3.74 -10.76
C ASP A 231 -17.86 -4.89 -10.14
N GLY A 232 -17.56 -4.87 -8.84
CA GLY A 232 -16.68 -5.85 -8.19
C GLY A 232 -15.21 -5.76 -8.65
N LYS A 233 -14.88 -4.79 -9.50
CA LYS A 233 -13.53 -4.36 -9.89
C LYS A 233 -13.06 -3.15 -9.06
N GLY A 234 -13.62 -2.96 -7.87
CA GLY A 234 -13.23 -1.89 -6.96
C GLY A 234 -11.82 -2.16 -6.44
N MET A 235 -10.94 -1.16 -6.59
CA MET A 235 -9.60 -1.17 -6.01
C MET A 235 -9.65 -1.55 -4.53
N SER A 236 -8.65 -2.27 -4.06
CA SER A 236 -8.58 -2.72 -2.68
C SER A 236 -8.52 -1.49 -1.74
N TRP A 237 -9.04 -1.60 -0.52
CA TRP A 237 -8.98 -0.48 0.43
C TRP A 237 -7.53 -0.09 0.71
N TYR A 238 -6.64 -1.09 0.84
CA TYR A 238 -5.21 -0.86 1.00
C TYR A 238 -4.63 -0.04 -0.15
N GLU A 239 -4.94 -0.38 -1.40
CA GLU A 239 -4.50 0.33 -2.61
C GLU A 239 -4.98 1.79 -2.64
N SER A 240 -6.13 2.08 -2.02
CA SER A 240 -6.71 3.42 -2.00
C SER A 240 -6.03 4.38 -1.00
N LEU A 241 -5.26 3.85 -0.05
CA LEU A 241 -4.53 4.65 0.94
C LEU A 241 -3.44 5.49 0.25
N GLY A 242 -3.29 6.76 0.65
CA GLY A 242 -2.33 7.70 0.05
C GLY A 242 -2.73 8.32 -1.30
N GLY A 243 -3.87 7.92 -1.87
CA GLY A 243 -4.44 8.56 -3.05
C GLY A 243 -3.49 8.61 -4.25
N ARG A 244 -3.38 9.77 -4.88
CA ARG A 244 -2.50 9.96 -6.07
C ARG A 244 -1.03 10.08 -5.74
N GLU A 245 -0.67 10.38 -4.49
CA GLU A 245 0.73 10.53 -4.07
C GLU A 245 1.43 9.17 -3.93
N ARG A 246 0.68 8.12 -3.61
CA ARG A 246 1.23 6.79 -3.40
C ARG A 246 1.40 6.06 -4.73
N THR A 247 2.57 6.24 -5.34
CA THR A 247 2.91 5.67 -6.66
C THR A 247 3.72 4.38 -6.58
N GLU A 248 4.27 4.05 -5.41
CA GLU A 248 5.22 2.94 -5.24
C GLU A 248 4.57 1.60 -4.90
N PHE A 249 3.26 1.58 -4.69
CA PHE A 249 2.53 0.34 -4.48
C PHE A 249 2.44 -0.48 -5.77
N TYR A 250 2.89 -1.74 -5.71
CA TYR A 250 2.83 -2.66 -6.83
C TYR A 250 2.30 -4.03 -6.40
N GLY A 251 1.19 -4.45 -7.02
CA GLY A 251 0.65 -5.80 -6.88
C GLY A 251 -0.51 -6.04 -7.84
N PRO A 252 -0.88 -7.30 -8.08
CA PRO A 252 -0.24 -8.52 -7.59
C PRO A 252 1.07 -8.85 -8.33
N ILE A 253 2.06 -9.37 -7.60
CA ILE A 253 3.36 -9.81 -8.13
C ILE A 253 3.21 -11.19 -8.77
N PRO A 254 3.52 -11.35 -10.06
CA PRO A 254 3.56 -12.65 -10.70
C PRO A 254 4.73 -13.49 -10.15
N LEU A 255 4.42 -14.56 -9.42
CA LEU A 255 5.44 -15.45 -8.88
C LEU A 255 6.13 -16.25 -9.99
N MET A 256 7.44 -16.41 -9.88
CA MET A 256 8.25 -17.22 -10.78
C MET A 256 8.75 -18.50 -10.12
N ALA A 257 9.23 -19.43 -10.95
CA ALA A 257 9.86 -20.65 -10.45
C ALA A 257 11.11 -20.32 -9.62
N ARG A 258 11.32 -21.05 -8.52
CA ARG A 258 12.40 -20.76 -7.55
C ARG A 258 13.81 -20.82 -8.17
N ASP A 259 14.02 -21.69 -9.15
CA ASP A 259 15.32 -21.79 -9.82
C ASP A 259 15.58 -20.58 -10.73
N LEU A 260 14.52 -20.05 -11.34
CA LEU A 260 14.60 -18.82 -12.11
C LEU A 260 14.85 -17.60 -11.21
N SER A 261 14.12 -17.49 -10.09
CA SER A 261 14.34 -16.40 -9.13
C SER A 261 15.77 -16.40 -8.60
N LYS A 262 16.28 -17.57 -8.20
CA LYS A 262 17.66 -17.70 -7.75
C LYS A 262 18.66 -17.30 -8.82
N THR A 263 18.45 -17.71 -10.07
CA THR A 263 19.34 -17.34 -11.19
C THR A 263 19.38 -15.83 -11.41
N ILE A 264 18.23 -15.13 -11.31
CA ILE A 264 18.17 -13.67 -11.44
C ILE A 264 18.92 -13.00 -10.29
N MET A 265 18.68 -13.45 -9.05
CA MET A 265 19.34 -12.91 -7.86
C MET A 265 20.86 -13.09 -7.94
N ASP A 266 21.34 -14.29 -8.29
CA ASP A 266 22.77 -14.60 -8.41
C ASP A 266 23.43 -13.76 -9.53
N ARG A 267 22.75 -13.61 -10.68
CA ARG A 267 23.24 -12.81 -11.83
C ARG A 267 23.42 -11.34 -11.46
N HIS A 268 22.48 -10.77 -10.73
CA HIS A 268 22.50 -9.35 -10.35
C HIS A 268 23.16 -9.10 -8.99
N GLN A 269 23.78 -10.13 -8.40
CA GLN A 269 24.45 -10.07 -7.10
C GLN A 269 23.53 -9.55 -5.98
N VAL A 270 22.25 -9.93 -6.03
CA VAL A 270 21.23 -9.51 -5.08
C VAL A 270 21.30 -10.37 -3.84
N GLN A 271 21.45 -9.73 -2.68
CA GLN A 271 21.27 -10.33 -1.37
C GLN A 271 19.97 -9.81 -0.77
N SER A 272 19.22 -10.69 -0.11
CA SER A 272 17.97 -10.27 0.52
C SER A 272 17.61 -11.13 1.73
N ALA A 273 16.94 -10.50 2.68
CA ALA A 273 16.35 -11.11 3.86
C ALA A 273 14.89 -10.66 4.00
N ILE A 274 14.04 -11.57 4.48
CA ILE A 274 12.64 -11.31 4.82
C ILE A 274 12.46 -11.48 6.33
N VAL A 275 11.85 -10.49 6.97
CA VAL A 275 11.42 -10.55 8.35
C VAL A 275 9.92 -10.40 8.45
N GLY A 276 9.31 -11.04 9.44
CA GLY A 276 7.89 -10.83 9.69
C GLY A 276 7.63 -9.46 10.30
N LEU A 277 6.53 -8.82 9.90
CA LEU A 277 6.06 -7.66 10.64
C LEU A 277 5.53 -8.09 12.01
N ASP A 278 5.55 -7.16 12.96
CA ASP A 278 4.98 -7.38 14.29
C ASP A 278 3.53 -7.89 14.18
N PRO A 279 3.22 -9.09 14.70
CA PRO A 279 1.88 -9.64 14.67
C PRO A 279 0.81 -8.71 15.25
N GLU A 280 1.13 -7.88 16.26
CA GLU A 280 0.18 -6.93 16.84
C GLU A 280 -0.17 -5.80 15.86
N LEU A 281 0.83 -5.32 15.12
CA LEU A 281 0.66 -4.35 14.04
C LEU A 281 -0.24 -4.92 12.95
N VAL A 282 0.06 -6.14 12.49
CA VAL A 282 -0.73 -6.82 11.44
C VAL A 282 -2.16 -7.04 11.90
N HIS A 283 -2.36 -7.49 13.15
CA HIS A 283 -3.68 -7.68 13.73
C HIS A 283 -4.49 -6.38 13.79
N SER A 284 -3.86 -5.30 14.26
CA SER A 284 -4.47 -3.97 14.33
C SER A 284 -4.89 -3.47 12.95
N PHE A 285 -4.06 -3.71 11.93
CA PHE A 285 -4.37 -3.38 10.55
C PHE A 285 -5.59 -4.17 10.03
N VAL A 286 -5.60 -5.49 10.24
CA VAL A 286 -6.72 -6.36 9.83
C VAL A 286 -8.03 -5.94 10.49
N ALA A 287 -8.00 -5.62 11.79
CA ALA A 287 -9.18 -5.14 12.51
C ALA A 287 -9.74 -3.86 11.89
N ARG A 288 -8.89 -2.88 11.58
CA ARG A 288 -9.31 -1.63 10.91
C ARG A 288 -9.84 -1.87 9.50
N ASN A 289 -9.18 -2.71 8.71
CA ASN A 289 -9.64 -3.11 7.38
C ASN A 289 -11.06 -3.71 7.43
N GLN A 290 -11.30 -4.59 8.40
CA GLN A 290 -12.62 -5.18 8.62
C GLN A 290 -13.65 -4.16 9.05
N ALA A 291 -13.30 -3.20 9.92
CA ALA A 291 -14.20 -2.14 10.35
C ALA A 291 -14.61 -1.21 9.19
N VAL A 292 -13.72 -0.93 8.24
CA VAL A 292 -14.04 -0.16 7.02
C VAL A 292 -14.91 -0.96 6.04
N LYS A 293 -14.89 -2.29 6.12
CA LYS A 293 -15.68 -3.20 5.29
C LYS A 293 -17.08 -3.51 5.84
N ALA A 294 -17.34 -3.21 7.12
CA ALA A 294 -18.61 -3.46 7.81
C ALA A 294 -19.60 -2.32 7.56
#